data_AF-A0A524N571-F1
#
_entry.id   AF-A0A524N571-F1
#
_cell.length_a   1.000
_cell.length_b   1.000
_cell.length_c   1.000
_cell.angle_alpha   90.00
_cell.angle_beta   90.00
_cell.angle_gamma   90.00
#
_symmetry.space_group_name_H-M   'P 1'
#
loop_
_entity.id
_entity.type
_entity.pdbx_description
1 polymer ?
#
loop_
_entity_poly.entity_id
_entity_poly.type
_entity_poly.pdbx_seq_one_letter_code
_entity_poly.pdbx_strand_id
1 'polypeptide(L)'
;MLKQVIEMMDLLDDAHITGNRVAAFLKEHGLKEIEVKKITGEKGSTDFIKIKIPGTSGKSSGGAAPTLGVIGRLGGLGARPEQIGLVSDSDGAVTALSVALKLADMQRRGDNLPGDLIVATHICPDAPIKPHKPVPFMGSPVDTEAMNREEVDPEMDALLSIDTTKGNRVANWRGFAITPTVKEGWVLKVSDHLLDIMEWVTGELPKVCPITTQDITPYGNDLDHINSIMQPCIATNSPVVGLAITTQVPVPGCATGASHPLDIEQAARYTVEVAKQFGKGLCSFYDVDEWSTILRLYGAHKHLQAMG
;
A
#
# COMPACT_ATOMS: atom_id res chain seq x y z
N MET A 1 -0.60 -4.26 -17.30
CA MET A 1 -1.08 -4.07 -15.92
C MET A 1 -2.57 -4.32 -15.85
N LEU A 2 -3.41 -3.76 -16.74
CA LEU A 2 -4.86 -4.00 -16.73
C LEU A 2 -5.26 -5.48 -16.63
N LYS A 3 -4.62 -6.36 -17.44
CA LYS A 3 -4.81 -7.81 -17.36
C LYS A 3 -4.59 -8.35 -15.92
N GLN A 4 -3.48 -7.98 -15.29
CA GLN A 4 -3.13 -8.41 -13.92
C GLN A 4 -4.08 -7.87 -12.85
N VAL A 5 -4.66 -6.69 -13.08
CA VAL A 5 -5.72 -6.14 -12.22
C VAL A 5 -6.99 -6.97 -12.34
N ILE A 6 -7.44 -7.25 -13.56
CA ILE A 6 -8.65 -8.05 -13.79
C ILE A 6 -8.50 -9.45 -13.18
N GLU A 7 -7.34 -10.10 -13.38
CA GLU A 7 -7.07 -11.42 -12.79
C GLU A 7 -7.04 -11.40 -11.25
N MET A 8 -6.48 -10.36 -10.63
CA MET A 8 -6.51 -10.26 -9.17
C MET A 8 -7.90 -9.95 -8.63
N MET A 9 -8.67 -9.08 -9.29
CA MET A 9 -10.05 -8.83 -8.88
C MET A 9 -10.89 -10.11 -8.95
N ASP A 10 -10.77 -10.90 -10.03
CA ASP A 10 -11.48 -12.17 -10.19
C ASP A 10 -11.06 -13.20 -9.13
N LEU A 11 -9.76 -13.33 -8.85
CA LEU A 11 -9.25 -14.24 -7.82
C LEU A 11 -9.75 -13.88 -6.42
N LEU A 12 -9.81 -12.58 -6.10
CA LEU A 12 -10.14 -12.08 -4.77
C LEU A 12 -11.65 -11.97 -4.52
N ASP A 13 -12.48 -11.94 -5.57
CA ASP A 13 -13.94 -11.93 -5.46
C ASP A 13 -14.51 -13.33 -5.14
N ASP A 14 -14.05 -13.92 -4.05
CA ASP A 14 -14.47 -15.23 -3.57
C ASP A 14 -14.66 -15.20 -2.05
N ALA A 15 -15.82 -15.66 -1.56
CA ALA A 15 -16.13 -15.74 -0.14
C ALA A 15 -15.19 -16.68 0.65
N HIS A 16 -14.50 -17.59 -0.04
CA HIS A 16 -13.59 -18.58 0.54
C HIS A 16 -12.12 -18.33 0.13
N ILE A 17 -11.79 -17.10 -0.30
CA ILE A 17 -10.41 -16.75 -0.59
C ILE A 17 -9.56 -16.82 0.70
N THR A 18 -8.35 -17.33 0.57
CA THR A 18 -7.37 -17.45 1.67
C THR A 18 -6.00 -17.00 1.17
N GLY A 19 -5.10 -16.63 2.09
CA GLY A 19 -3.73 -16.28 1.75
C GLY A 19 -3.02 -17.42 1.01
N ASN A 20 -3.30 -18.67 1.36
CA ASN A 20 -2.74 -19.84 0.69
C ASN A 20 -3.20 -19.99 -0.76
N ARG A 21 -4.46 -19.66 -1.09
CA ARG A 21 -4.94 -19.68 -2.47
C ARG A 21 -4.28 -18.60 -3.31
N VAL A 22 -4.13 -17.39 -2.76
CA VAL A 22 -3.39 -16.30 -3.43
C VAL A 22 -1.91 -16.67 -3.63
N ALA A 23 -1.27 -17.24 -2.61
CA ALA A 23 0.12 -17.70 -2.69
C ALA A 23 0.30 -18.81 -3.73
N ALA A 24 -0.62 -19.78 -3.81
CA ALA A 24 -0.58 -20.84 -4.82
C ALA A 24 -0.67 -20.25 -6.23
N PHE A 25 -1.63 -19.35 -6.47
CA PHE A 25 -1.78 -18.66 -7.75
C PHE A 25 -0.51 -17.90 -8.17
N LEU A 26 0.11 -17.16 -7.25
CA LEU A 26 1.35 -16.42 -7.54
C LEU A 26 2.56 -17.35 -7.74
N LYS A 27 2.62 -18.50 -7.06
CA LYS A 27 3.65 -19.53 -7.28
C LYS A 27 3.55 -20.15 -8.67
N GLU A 28 2.35 -20.38 -9.19
CA GLU A 28 2.13 -20.83 -10.57
C GLU A 28 2.64 -19.78 -11.59
N HIS A 29 2.67 -18.50 -11.20
CA HIS A 29 3.25 -17.42 -11.98
C HIS A 29 4.77 -17.27 -11.80
N GLY A 30 5.41 -18.12 -10.99
CA GLY A 30 6.86 -18.21 -10.86
C GLY A 30 7.45 -17.50 -9.65
N LEU A 31 6.63 -16.85 -8.81
CA LEU A 31 7.11 -16.28 -7.54
C LEU A 31 7.42 -17.40 -6.54
N LYS A 32 8.53 -17.27 -5.82
CA LYS A 32 9.05 -18.35 -4.95
C LYS A 32 8.93 -18.02 -3.47
N GLU A 33 9.29 -16.80 -3.10
CA GLU A 33 9.37 -16.36 -1.70
C GLU A 33 8.05 -15.71 -1.28
N ILE A 34 7.10 -16.56 -0.90
CA ILE A 34 5.79 -16.14 -0.42
C ILE A 34 5.53 -16.77 0.94
N GLU A 35 5.37 -15.90 1.94
CA GLU A 35 4.97 -16.25 3.30
C GLU A 35 3.49 -15.94 3.49
N VAL A 36 2.76 -16.88 4.10
CA VAL A 36 1.36 -16.69 4.51
C VAL A 36 1.27 -16.98 5.99
N LYS A 37 0.72 -16.04 6.76
CA LYS A 37 0.58 -16.16 8.20
C LYS A 37 -0.82 -15.76 8.63
N LYS A 38 -1.54 -16.71 9.22
CA LYS A 38 -2.87 -16.44 9.80
C LYS A 38 -2.73 -15.77 11.16
N ILE A 39 -3.41 -14.65 11.34
CA ILE A 39 -3.51 -13.93 12.61
C ILE A 39 -4.98 -13.87 13.02
N THR A 40 -5.24 -14.14 14.30
CA THR A 40 -6.58 -14.07 14.90
C THR A 40 -6.63 -12.90 15.87
N GLY A 41 -7.59 -12.01 15.69
CA GLY A 41 -7.91 -10.92 16.61
C GLY A 41 -9.29 -11.12 17.24
N GLU A 42 -9.74 -10.14 18.02
CA GLU A 42 -11.04 -10.22 18.72
C GLU A 42 -12.24 -10.23 17.76
N LYS A 43 -12.08 -9.66 16.56
CA LYS A 43 -13.16 -9.48 15.57
C LYS A 43 -13.15 -10.49 14.44
N GLY A 44 -12.23 -11.45 14.45
CA GLY A 44 -12.09 -12.46 13.41
C GLY A 44 -10.64 -12.86 13.16
N SER A 45 -10.36 -13.31 11.93
CA SER A 45 -9.00 -13.67 11.53
C SER A 45 -8.71 -13.21 10.12
N THR A 46 -7.43 -13.05 9.79
CA THR A 46 -6.98 -12.76 8.44
C THR A 46 -5.67 -13.45 8.14
N ASP A 47 -5.44 -13.76 6.86
CA ASP A 47 -4.15 -14.28 6.40
C ASP A 47 -3.31 -13.12 5.87
N PHE A 48 -2.25 -12.76 6.58
CA PHE A 48 -1.21 -11.88 6.04
C PHE A 48 -0.41 -12.63 4.98
N ILE A 49 -0.11 -11.95 3.88
CA ILE A 49 0.70 -12.47 2.79
C ILE A 49 1.84 -11.49 2.52
N LYS A 50 3.08 -12.00 2.53
CA LYS A 50 4.29 -11.26 2.22
C LYS A 50 5.03 -11.96 1.08
N ILE A 51 5.37 -11.21 0.05
CA ILE A 51 5.95 -11.71 -1.20
C ILE A 51 7.25 -10.95 -1.44
N LYS A 52 8.39 -11.64 -1.38
CA LYS A 52 9.68 -11.09 -1.79
C LYS A 52 9.94 -11.43 -3.26
N ILE A 53 10.27 -10.41 -4.04
CA ILE A 53 10.62 -10.51 -5.46
C ILE A 53 12.07 -10.04 -5.60
N PRO A 54 13.03 -10.97 -5.76
CA PRO A 54 14.44 -10.62 -5.84
C PRO A 54 14.77 -9.75 -7.07
N GLY A 55 15.58 -8.73 -6.84
CA GLY A 55 16.19 -7.93 -7.89
C GLY A 55 17.53 -8.50 -8.35
N THR A 56 17.97 -8.17 -9.56
CA THR A 56 19.26 -8.64 -10.12
C THR A 56 20.47 -8.06 -9.38
N SER A 57 20.31 -6.94 -8.69
CA SER A 57 21.32 -6.27 -7.87
C SER A 57 20.78 -5.92 -6.48
N GLY A 58 19.67 -6.54 -6.08
CA GLY A 58 19.05 -6.36 -4.77
C GLY A 58 19.84 -7.06 -3.66
N LYS A 59 19.56 -6.68 -2.41
CA LYS A 59 20.23 -7.20 -1.21
C LYS A 59 20.06 -8.71 -1.08
N SER A 60 18.89 -9.24 -1.44
CA SER A 60 18.59 -10.68 -1.43
C SER A 60 19.46 -11.48 -2.40
N SER A 61 19.93 -10.84 -3.48
CA SER A 61 20.88 -11.39 -4.45
C SER A 61 22.34 -11.05 -4.15
N GLY A 62 22.64 -10.51 -2.95
CA GLY A 62 23.98 -10.09 -2.54
C GLY A 62 24.45 -8.74 -3.10
N GLY A 63 23.56 -7.98 -3.73
CA GLY A 63 23.83 -6.63 -4.22
C GLY A 63 23.52 -5.53 -3.20
N ALA A 64 23.41 -4.29 -3.68
CA ALA A 64 23.21 -3.09 -2.86
C ALA A 64 22.06 -2.19 -3.33
N ALA A 65 21.33 -2.59 -4.38
CA ALA A 65 20.15 -1.84 -4.83
C ALA A 65 19.10 -1.84 -3.70
N PRO A 66 18.43 -0.70 -3.47
CA PRO A 66 17.51 -0.57 -2.35
C PRO A 66 16.23 -1.39 -2.58
N THR A 67 15.64 -1.83 -1.48
CA THR A 67 14.42 -2.64 -1.45
C THR A 67 13.22 -1.73 -1.28
N LEU A 68 12.29 -1.75 -2.23
CA LEU A 68 11.02 -1.03 -2.08
C LEU A 68 9.99 -1.93 -1.37
N GLY A 69 9.31 -1.37 -0.37
CA GLY A 69 8.11 -1.94 0.23
C GLY A 69 6.85 -1.47 -0.48
N VAL A 70 5.94 -2.39 -0.78
CA VAL A 70 4.62 -2.10 -1.34
C VAL A 70 3.57 -2.73 -0.42
N ILE A 71 2.84 -1.89 0.31
CA ILE A 71 1.83 -2.34 1.26
C ILE A 71 0.45 -2.08 0.66
N GLY A 72 -0.38 -3.12 0.51
CA GLY A 72 -1.80 -2.96 0.26
C GLY A 72 -2.56 -2.83 1.58
N ARG A 73 -2.94 -1.61 1.95
CA ARG A 73 -3.76 -1.32 3.13
C ARG A 73 -5.25 -1.44 2.83
N LEU A 74 -5.96 -2.02 3.78
CA LEU A 74 -7.40 -2.23 3.78
C LEU A 74 -7.86 -2.66 5.19
N GLY A 75 -9.16 -2.58 5.45
CA GLY A 75 -9.84 -3.33 6.51
C GLY A 75 -10.22 -4.74 6.05
N GLY A 76 -10.62 -4.93 4.79
CA GLY A 76 -10.83 -6.27 4.22
C GLY A 76 -11.30 -6.31 2.77
N LEU A 77 -11.22 -7.50 2.17
CA LEU A 77 -11.60 -7.76 0.77
C LEU A 77 -13.11 -7.85 0.58
N GLY A 78 -13.83 -8.26 1.62
CA GLY A 78 -15.29 -8.31 1.65
C GLY A 78 -15.83 -7.99 3.04
N ALA A 79 -17.13 -7.74 3.12
CA ALA A 79 -17.86 -7.53 4.37
C ALA A 79 -19.01 -8.53 4.48
N ARG A 80 -18.74 -9.80 4.18
CA ARG A 80 -19.75 -10.86 4.15
C ARG A 80 -20.14 -11.25 5.59
N PRO A 81 -21.41 -11.61 5.85
CA PRO A 81 -22.52 -11.70 4.89
C PRO A 81 -23.23 -10.35 4.58
N GLU A 82 -22.89 -9.26 5.27
CA GLU A 82 -23.59 -7.96 5.16
C GLU A 82 -23.49 -7.34 3.76
N GLN A 83 -22.37 -7.54 3.07
CA GLN A 83 -22.14 -7.14 1.67
C GLN A 83 -21.57 -8.32 0.89
N ILE A 84 -22.27 -8.71 -0.18
CA ILE A 84 -21.88 -9.84 -1.03
C ILE A 84 -21.03 -9.34 -2.19
N GLY A 85 -19.80 -9.82 -2.26
CA GLY A 85 -18.85 -9.50 -3.32
C GLY A 85 -17.61 -8.77 -2.80
N LEU A 86 -16.68 -8.49 -3.70
CA LEU A 86 -15.52 -7.66 -3.45
C LEU A 86 -15.95 -6.22 -3.12
N VAL A 87 -15.44 -5.67 -2.01
CA VAL A 87 -15.78 -4.30 -1.57
C VAL A 87 -14.75 -3.29 -2.04
N SER A 88 -15.13 -2.01 -2.09
CA SER A 88 -14.25 -0.93 -2.55
C SER A 88 -12.95 -0.85 -1.78
N ASP A 89 -12.97 -1.16 -0.48
CA ASP A 89 -11.80 -1.10 0.39
C ASP A 89 -10.67 -2.05 -0.06
N SER A 90 -11.00 -3.08 -0.83
CA SER A 90 -10.05 -4.06 -1.38
C SER A 90 -9.03 -3.48 -2.38
N ASP A 91 -9.24 -2.28 -2.92
CA ASP A 91 -8.42 -1.75 -4.02
C ASP A 91 -6.92 -1.68 -3.67
N GLY A 92 -6.58 -1.40 -2.40
CA GLY A 92 -5.18 -1.42 -1.93
C GLY A 92 -4.53 -2.80 -2.08
N ALA A 93 -5.20 -3.86 -1.61
CA ALA A 93 -4.73 -5.24 -1.74
C ALA A 93 -4.68 -5.70 -3.21
N VAL A 94 -5.72 -5.39 -3.99
CA VAL A 94 -5.77 -5.68 -5.43
C VAL A 94 -4.55 -5.05 -6.12
N THR A 95 -4.29 -3.77 -5.86
CA THR A 95 -3.16 -3.04 -6.45
C THR A 95 -1.83 -3.70 -6.10
N ALA A 96 -1.58 -3.96 -4.81
CA ALA A 96 -0.33 -4.57 -4.33
C ALA A 96 -0.11 -5.96 -4.94
N LEU A 97 -1.13 -6.82 -4.96
CA LEU A 97 -1.03 -8.16 -5.54
C LEU A 97 -0.90 -8.13 -7.06
N SER A 98 -1.53 -7.17 -7.76
CA SER A 98 -1.34 -6.98 -9.20
C SER A 98 0.07 -6.52 -9.55
N VAL A 99 0.73 -5.73 -8.69
CA VAL A 99 2.16 -5.41 -8.81
C VAL A 99 2.99 -6.69 -8.74
N ALA A 100 2.75 -7.54 -7.73
CA ALA A 100 3.46 -8.82 -7.61
C ALA A 100 3.26 -9.71 -8.83
N LEU A 101 2.01 -9.88 -9.29
CA LEU A 101 1.68 -10.67 -10.48
C LEU A 101 2.36 -10.10 -11.74
N LYS A 102 2.35 -8.78 -11.92
CA LYS A 102 2.99 -8.14 -13.09
C LYS A 102 4.49 -8.37 -13.10
N LEU A 103 5.14 -8.31 -11.94
CA LEU A 103 6.58 -8.55 -11.83
C LEU A 103 6.93 -10.03 -12.06
N ALA A 104 6.10 -10.96 -11.60
CA ALA A 104 6.23 -12.38 -11.93
C ALA A 104 6.23 -12.61 -13.46
N ASP A 105 5.25 -12.00 -14.14
CA ASP A 105 5.11 -12.05 -15.60
C ASP A 105 6.31 -11.42 -16.32
N MET A 106 6.85 -10.32 -15.79
CA MET A 106 8.03 -9.65 -16.33
C MET A 106 9.28 -10.53 -16.19
N GLN A 107 9.55 -11.07 -15.00
CA GLN A 107 10.70 -11.94 -14.74
C GLN A 107 10.68 -13.18 -15.65
N ARG A 108 9.51 -13.81 -15.82
CA ARG A 108 9.33 -14.95 -16.75
C ARG A 108 9.62 -14.61 -18.21
N ARG A 109 9.45 -13.34 -18.59
CA ARG A 109 9.71 -12.83 -19.94
C ARG A 109 11.12 -12.26 -20.10
N GLY A 110 11.95 -12.32 -19.05
CA GLY A 110 13.33 -11.85 -19.04
C GLY A 110 13.54 -10.45 -18.47
N ASP A 111 12.46 -9.75 -18.11
CA ASP A 111 12.52 -8.40 -17.54
C ASP A 111 12.63 -8.46 -16.02
N ASN A 112 13.85 -8.35 -15.49
CA ASN A 112 14.11 -8.37 -14.05
C ASN A 112 14.39 -6.96 -13.52
N LEU A 113 13.89 -6.65 -12.33
CA LEU A 113 14.15 -5.36 -11.67
C LEU A 113 15.56 -5.33 -11.05
N PRO A 114 16.19 -4.16 -10.93
CA PRO A 114 17.49 -4.06 -10.27
C PRO A 114 17.43 -4.27 -8.75
N GLY A 115 16.48 -3.61 -8.07
CA GLY A 115 16.28 -3.73 -6.63
C GLY A 115 15.25 -4.79 -6.25
N ASP A 116 15.31 -5.24 -5.00
CA ASP A 116 14.29 -6.14 -4.44
C ASP A 116 12.96 -5.40 -4.25
N LEU A 117 11.86 -6.15 -4.32
CA LEU A 117 10.54 -5.67 -3.92
C LEU A 117 9.96 -6.59 -2.84
N ILE A 118 9.40 -6.00 -1.79
CA ILE A 118 8.59 -6.72 -0.80
C ILE A 118 7.15 -6.21 -0.89
N VAL A 119 6.24 -7.08 -1.31
CA VAL A 119 4.80 -6.79 -1.35
C VAL A 119 4.15 -7.41 -0.12
N ALA A 120 3.38 -6.64 0.63
CA ALA A 120 2.65 -7.13 1.81
C ALA A 120 1.19 -6.64 1.80
N THR A 121 0.27 -7.51 2.19
CA THR A 121 -1.15 -7.20 2.39
C THR A 121 -1.77 -8.30 3.25
N HIS A 122 -3.04 -8.22 3.58
CA HIS A 122 -3.78 -9.31 4.20
C HIS A 122 -5.04 -9.69 3.41
N ILE A 123 -5.49 -10.94 3.61
CA ILE A 123 -6.63 -11.55 2.94
C ILE A 123 -7.71 -11.81 3.99
N CYS A 124 -8.78 -11.00 3.93
CA CYS A 124 -9.94 -11.11 4.81
C CYS A 124 -11.24 -11.00 3.98
N PRO A 125 -11.98 -12.10 3.74
CA PRO A 125 -13.18 -12.08 2.90
C PRO A 125 -14.43 -11.50 3.56
N ASP A 126 -14.40 -11.29 4.88
CA ASP A 126 -15.54 -11.06 5.76
C ASP A 126 -15.20 -10.09 6.92
N ALA A 127 -14.53 -8.99 6.60
CA ALA A 127 -14.15 -7.99 7.58
C ALA A 127 -15.37 -7.22 8.14
N PRO A 128 -15.31 -6.75 9.39
CA PRO A 128 -16.40 -6.00 10.01
C PRO A 128 -16.57 -4.61 9.38
N ILE A 129 -17.78 -4.04 9.45
CA ILE A 129 -18.05 -2.65 9.03
C ILE A 129 -17.95 -1.72 10.25
N LYS A 130 -17.23 -0.60 10.13
CA LYS A 130 -17.09 0.42 11.18
C LYS A 130 -17.96 1.65 10.88
N PRO A 131 -18.84 2.07 11.79
CA PRO A 131 -19.55 3.34 11.67
C PRO A 131 -18.56 4.51 11.56
N HIS A 132 -18.71 5.33 10.53
CA HIS A 132 -17.83 6.46 10.23
C HIS A 132 -18.54 7.51 9.36
N LYS A 133 -18.03 8.73 9.30
CA LYS A 133 -18.54 9.83 8.46
C LYS A 133 -17.44 10.33 7.53
N PRO A 134 -17.72 10.69 6.26
CA PRO A 134 -19.03 10.82 5.64
C PRO A 134 -19.72 9.51 5.25
N VAL A 135 -18.97 8.40 5.26
CA VAL A 135 -19.45 7.06 4.89
C VAL A 135 -18.85 6.00 5.83
N PRO A 136 -19.51 4.84 6.01
CA PRO A 136 -18.95 3.72 6.76
C PRO A 136 -17.60 3.28 6.18
N PHE A 137 -16.68 2.95 7.08
CA PHE A 137 -15.38 2.38 6.73
C PHE A 137 -15.40 0.87 6.93
N MET A 138 -14.47 0.16 6.30
CA MET A 138 -14.16 -1.20 6.71
C MET A 138 -13.36 -1.16 8.01
N GLY A 139 -13.73 -2.01 8.95
CA GLY A 139 -12.86 -2.36 10.07
C GLY A 139 -11.90 -3.48 9.66
N SER A 140 -10.89 -3.72 10.48
CA SER A 140 -9.98 -4.87 10.35
C SER A 140 -10.33 -5.94 11.39
N PRO A 141 -10.13 -7.24 11.10
CA PRO A 141 -10.28 -8.30 12.09
C PRO A 141 -9.22 -8.26 13.20
N VAL A 142 -8.10 -7.57 12.96
CA VAL A 142 -6.96 -7.43 13.90
C VAL A 142 -6.67 -5.94 14.15
N ASP A 143 -5.95 -5.63 15.22
CA ASP A 143 -5.56 -4.25 15.53
C ASP A 143 -4.48 -3.71 14.58
N THR A 144 -4.32 -2.38 14.56
CA THR A 144 -3.36 -1.72 13.66
C THR A 144 -1.91 -2.04 14.01
N GLU A 145 -1.59 -2.33 15.27
CA GLU A 145 -0.25 -2.76 15.67
C GLU A 145 0.11 -4.09 15.02
N ALA A 146 -0.81 -5.05 15.02
CA ALA A 146 -0.68 -6.31 14.32
C ALA A 146 -0.57 -6.11 12.81
N MET A 147 -1.41 -5.27 12.20
CA MET A 147 -1.27 -4.96 10.77
C MET A 147 0.12 -4.40 10.45
N ASN A 148 0.58 -3.41 11.20
CA ASN A 148 1.89 -2.79 11.02
C ASN A 148 3.02 -3.80 11.14
N ARG A 149 3.00 -4.65 12.16
CA ARG A 149 4.04 -5.65 12.42
C ARG A 149 4.16 -6.68 11.31
N GLU A 150 3.05 -7.10 10.72
CA GLU A 150 3.05 -8.14 9.69
C GLU A 150 3.28 -7.55 8.28
N GLU A 151 2.90 -6.30 8.04
CA GLU A 151 3.04 -5.64 6.73
C GLU A 151 4.35 -4.88 6.53
N VAL A 152 4.91 -4.28 7.58
CA VAL A 152 6.17 -3.52 7.51
C VAL A 152 7.35 -4.45 7.75
N ASP A 153 8.25 -4.53 6.78
CA ASP A 153 9.44 -5.35 6.87
C ASP A 153 10.71 -4.48 7.08
N PRO A 154 11.60 -4.82 8.05
CA PRO A 154 12.85 -4.10 8.27
C PRO A 154 13.77 -4.02 7.05
N GLU A 155 13.63 -4.91 6.06
CA GLU A 155 14.40 -4.87 4.83
C GLU A 155 13.95 -3.75 3.86
N MET A 156 12.79 -3.12 4.08
CA MET A 156 12.26 -2.04 3.23
C MET A 156 12.98 -0.71 3.45
N ASP A 157 13.65 -0.19 2.41
CA ASP A 157 14.36 1.09 2.45
C ASP A 157 13.44 2.29 2.18
N ALA A 158 12.29 2.07 1.55
CA ALA A 158 11.22 3.03 1.34
C ALA A 158 9.89 2.26 1.17
N LEU A 159 8.76 2.91 1.45
CA LEU A 159 7.45 2.26 1.39
C LEU A 159 6.45 3.07 0.57
N LEU A 160 5.76 2.39 -0.35
CA LEU A 160 4.49 2.83 -0.90
C LEU A 160 3.36 2.12 -0.15
N SER A 161 2.53 2.90 0.52
CA SER A 161 1.36 2.42 1.27
C SER A 161 0.10 2.72 0.47
N ILE A 162 -0.49 1.71 -0.13
CA ILE A 162 -1.60 1.83 -1.06
C ILE A 162 -2.90 1.62 -0.31
N ASP A 163 -3.84 2.56 -0.37
CA ASP A 163 -5.12 2.47 0.35
C ASP A 163 -6.26 3.05 -0.49
N THR A 164 -7.45 2.46 -0.32
CA THR A 164 -8.71 2.99 -0.84
C THR A 164 -9.09 4.27 -0.10
N THR A 165 -8.63 5.40 -0.61
CA THR A 165 -8.84 6.73 -0.02
C THR A 165 -10.08 7.41 -0.63
N LYS A 166 -11.17 6.66 -0.78
CA LYS A 166 -12.44 7.15 -1.35
C LYS A 166 -13.43 7.62 -0.30
N GLY A 167 -13.19 7.33 0.97
CA GLY A 167 -14.12 7.62 2.06
C GLY A 167 -14.11 9.07 2.57
N ASN A 168 -13.37 9.98 1.94
CA ASN A 168 -13.14 11.34 2.44
C ASN A 168 -13.68 12.42 1.48
N ARG A 169 -13.59 13.69 1.90
CA ARG A 169 -13.97 14.88 1.10
C ARG A 169 -12.78 15.76 0.73
N VAL A 170 -11.55 15.28 0.95
CA VAL A 170 -10.33 16.07 0.82
C VAL A 170 -9.67 15.75 -0.53
N ALA A 171 -9.45 14.48 -0.82
CA ALA A 171 -8.85 13.97 -2.06
C ALA A 171 -9.94 13.56 -3.07
N ASN A 172 -10.63 14.55 -3.64
CA ASN A 172 -11.82 14.34 -4.48
C ASN A 172 -11.49 14.26 -5.98
N TRP A 173 -10.60 13.37 -6.38
CA TRP A 173 -10.21 13.17 -7.77
C TRP A 173 -10.44 11.73 -8.18
N ARG A 174 -10.72 11.47 -9.45
CA ARG A 174 -10.73 10.08 -9.93
C ARG A 174 -9.32 9.64 -10.31
N GLY A 175 -8.99 8.38 -10.03
CA GLY A 175 -7.68 7.77 -10.28
C GLY A 175 -6.94 7.54 -8.96
N PHE A 176 -5.69 8.01 -8.89
CA PHE A 176 -4.90 7.95 -7.67
C PHE A 176 -4.18 9.27 -7.40
N ALA A 177 -3.65 9.40 -6.18
CA ALA A 177 -2.84 10.49 -5.69
C ALA A 177 -1.70 9.96 -4.82
N ILE A 178 -0.63 10.73 -4.64
CA ILE A 178 0.42 10.42 -3.66
C ILE A 178 0.37 11.38 -2.48
N THR A 179 0.71 10.95 -1.28
CA THR A 179 0.93 11.90 -0.16
C THR A 179 2.31 12.54 -0.27
N PRO A 180 2.59 13.63 0.47
CA PRO A 180 3.96 13.96 0.82
C PRO A 180 4.63 12.79 1.55
N THR A 181 5.96 12.72 1.44
CA THR A 181 6.75 11.70 2.11
C THR A 181 6.76 11.92 3.61
N VAL A 182 6.48 10.88 4.38
CA VAL A 182 6.59 10.90 5.83
C VAL A 182 7.79 10.10 6.28
N LYS A 183 8.62 10.70 7.15
CA LYS A 183 9.79 10.03 7.70
C LYS A 183 10.00 10.47 9.14
N GLU A 184 10.01 9.52 10.07
CA GLU A 184 10.34 9.74 11.49
C GLU A 184 9.56 10.89 12.14
N GLY A 185 8.24 10.94 11.87
CA GLY A 185 7.32 11.96 12.37
C GLY A 185 7.29 13.28 11.60
N TRP A 186 8.09 13.42 10.53
CA TRP A 186 8.05 14.58 9.64
C TRP A 186 7.20 14.34 8.40
N VAL A 187 6.37 15.31 8.04
CA VAL A 187 5.79 15.44 6.70
C VAL A 187 6.75 16.29 5.85
N LEU A 188 7.48 15.65 4.94
CA LEU A 188 8.52 16.29 4.13
C LEU A 188 7.95 16.89 2.84
N LYS A 189 8.77 17.69 2.15
CA LYS A 189 8.47 18.15 0.80
C LYS A 189 8.23 16.94 -0.12
N VAL A 190 7.24 17.05 -1.01
CA VAL A 190 6.94 16.02 -2.00
C VAL A 190 8.15 15.84 -2.93
N SER A 191 8.50 14.60 -3.22
CA SER A 191 9.59 14.28 -4.15
C SER A 191 9.20 14.56 -5.60
N ASP A 192 9.99 15.39 -6.28
CA ASP A 192 9.82 15.67 -7.70
C ASP A 192 9.97 14.40 -8.55
N HIS A 193 10.83 13.44 -8.17
CA HIS A 193 10.95 12.16 -8.87
C HIS A 193 9.65 11.32 -8.83
N LEU A 194 8.92 11.37 -7.73
CA LEU A 194 7.63 10.67 -7.62
C LEU A 194 6.54 11.38 -8.46
N LEU A 195 6.58 12.71 -8.52
CA LEU A 195 5.69 13.51 -9.37
C LEU A 195 5.96 13.24 -10.85
N ASP A 196 7.22 13.24 -11.28
CA ASP A 196 7.63 12.96 -12.67
C ASP A 196 7.12 11.57 -13.14
N ILE A 197 7.29 10.54 -12.31
CA ILE A 197 6.82 9.18 -12.62
C ILE A 197 5.29 9.16 -12.73
N MET A 198 4.58 9.92 -11.87
CA MET A 198 3.13 10.03 -11.93
C MET A 198 2.66 10.69 -13.23
N GLU A 199 3.32 11.76 -13.65
CA GLU A 199 3.05 12.45 -14.92
C GLU A 199 3.26 11.50 -16.11
N TRP A 200 4.36 10.74 -16.13
CA TRP A 200 4.63 9.80 -17.22
C TRP A 200 3.63 8.65 -17.28
N VAL A 201 3.19 8.15 -16.12
CA VAL A 201 2.26 7.02 -16.04
C VAL A 201 0.85 7.45 -16.40
N THR A 202 0.41 8.63 -15.96
CA THR A 202 -0.97 9.08 -16.15
C THR A 202 -1.16 9.89 -17.42
N GLY A 203 -0.13 10.61 -17.88
CA GLY A 203 -0.27 11.66 -18.90
C GLY A 203 -1.04 12.89 -18.39
N GLU A 204 -1.20 13.03 -17.07
CA GLU A 204 -1.91 14.11 -16.40
C GLU A 204 -1.00 14.86 -15.42
N LEU A 205 -1.45 16.03 -14.95
CA LEU A 205 -0.80 16.73 -13.85
C LEU A 205 -0.81 15.86 -12.58
N PRO A 206 0.27 15.90 -11.77
CA PRO A 206 0.39 15.03 -10.62
C PRO A 206 -0.54 15.51 -9.50
N LYS A 207 -1.00 14.55 -8.71
CA LYS A 207 -2.06 14.71 -7.71
C LYS A 207 -1.48 14.37 -6.34
N VAL A 208 -1.41 15.37 -5.46
CA VAL A 208 -0.86 15.20 -4.10
C VAL A 208 -1.96 15.21 -3.06
N CYS A 209 -2.28 14.05 -2.49
CA CYS A 209 -3.23 13.90 -1.39
C CYS A 209 -2.70 14.64 -0.16
N PRO A 210 -3.37 15.70 0.32
CA PRO A 210 -2.91 16.39 1.52
C PRO A 210 -3.13 15.50 2.74
N ILE A 211 -2.16 15.51 3.63
CA ILE A 211 -2.21 14.85 4.93
C ILE A 211 -1.92 15.87 6.03
N THR A 212 -2.38 15.56 7.22
CA THR A 212 -2.21 16.33 8.44
C THR A 212 -1.19 15.65 9.36
N THR A 213 -0.74 16.36 10.40
CA THR A 213 0.09 15.74 11.44
C THR A 213 -0.67 14.63 12.17
N GLN A 214 -1.99 14.75 12.32
CA GLN A 214 -2.83 13.72 12.91
C GLN A 214 -2.75 12.42 12.12
N ASP A 215 -2.79 12.48 10.78
CA ASP A 215 -2.75 11.31 9.90
C ASP A 215 -1.53 10.42 10.11
N ILE A 216 -0.42 10.97 10.61
CA ILE A 216 0.84 10.26 10.83
C ILE A 216 1.05 9.78 12.27
N THR A 217 0.02 9.90 13.12
CA THR A 217 -0.01 9.35 14.48
C THR A 217 -0.72 7.98 14.52
N PRO A 218 -0.60 7.18 15.59
CA PRO A 218 -1.19 5.83 15.64
C PRO A 218 -2.72 5.79 15.63
N TYR A 219 -3.28 4.89 14.81
CA TYR A 219 -4.68 4.48 14.84
C TYR A 219 -5.00 3.80 16.18
N GLY A 220 -5.53 4.56 17.11
CA GLY A 220 -5.80 4.09 18.48
C GLY A 220 -5.77 5.21 19.51
N ASN A 221 -5.24 6.37 19.15
CA ASN A 221 -5.23 7.57 19.99
C ASN A 221 -6.54 8.40 19.92
N ASP A 222 -7.62 7.82 19.38
CA ASP A 222 -8.93 8.44 19.19
C ASP A 222 -8.94 9.74 18.34
N LEU A 223 -7.87 10.03 17.60
CA LEU A 223 -7.86 11.11 16.61
C LEU A 223 -8.55 10.69 15.32
N ASP A 224 -9.03 11.69 14.59
CA ASP A 224 -9.56 11.51 13.24
C ASP A 224 -8.42 11.51 12.23
N HIS A 225 -8.48 10.58 11.28
CA HIS A 225 -7.49 10.40 10.23
C HIS A 225 -8.21 10.19 8.90
N ILE A 226 -7.60 10.60 7.80
CA ILE A 226 -8.16 10.44 6.46
C ILE A 226 -8.50 8.98 6.11
N ASN A 227 -7.59 8.05 6.47
CA ASN A 227 -7.69 6.59 6.46
C ASN A 227 -6.36 5.98 6.94
N SER A 228 -6.22 4.65 6.85
CA SER A 228 -5.06 3.89 7.34
C SER A 228 -3.80 4.03 6.48
N ILE A 229 -3.85 4.83 5.41
CA ILE A 229 -2.78 4.90 4.40
C ILE A 229 -1.41 5.26 5.00
N MET A 230 -1.37 6.11 6.03
CA MET A 230 -0.12 6.53 6.65
C MET A 230 0.31 5.67 7.85
N GLN A 231 -0.48 4.67 8.25
CA GLN A 231 -0.14 3.85 9.41
C GLN A 231 1.19 3.07 9.31
N PRO A 232 1.76 2.72 8.13
CA PRO A 232 3.11 2.15 8.11
C PRO A 232 4.17 3.09 8.67
N CYS A 233 3.96 4.42 8.59
CA CYS A 233 4.96 5.40 8.98
C CYS A 233 5.27 5.38 10.47
N ILE A 234 4.38 4.87 11.33
CA ILE A 234 4.64 4.73 12.77
C ILE A 234 5.42 3.48 13.13
N ALA A 235 5.58 2.54 12.18
CA ALA A 235 6.25 1.25 12.40
C ALA A 235 7.61 1.15 11.70
N THR A 236 8.08 2.22 11.08
CA THR A 236 9.37 2.26 10.38
C THR A 236 10.07 3.61 10.52
N ASN A 237 11.39 3.59 10.33
CA ASN A 237 12.18 4.80 10.15
C ASN A 237 12.39 5.13 8.66
N SER A 238 12.06 4.21 7.75
CA SER A 238 12.15 4.42 6.30
C SER A 238 11.09 5.45 5.84
N PRO A 239 11.34 6.20 4.76
CA PRO A 239 10.34 7.10 4.19
C PRO A 239 9.11 6.32 3.71
N VAL A 240 7.92 6.82 4.04
CA VAL A 240 6.62 6.27 3.64
C VAL A 240 5.88 7.30 2.80
N VAL A 241 5.37 6.88 1.64
CA VAL A 241 4.46 7.66 0.80
C VAL A 241 3.16 6.88 0.66
N GLY A 242 2.05 7.52 0.98
CA GLY A 242 0.73 6.98 0.69
C GLY A 242 0.42 7.07 -0.80
N LEU A 243 -0.11 6.00 -1.38
CA LEU A 243 -0.69 5.93 -2.72
C LEU A 243 -2.21 5.79 -2.58
N ALA A 244 -2.89 6.92 -2.60
CA ALA A 244 -4.31 7.04 -2.35
C ALA A 244 -5.12 6.76 -3.63
N ILE A 245 -5.91 5.69 -3.66
CA ILE A 245 -6.88 5.47 -4.74
C ILE A 245 -8.15 6.25 -4.41
N THR A 246 -8.57 7.16 -5.29
CA THR A 246 -9.55 8.20 -4.96
C THR A 246 -10.72 8.24 -5.94
N THR A 247 -11.80 8.87 -5.50
CA THR A 247 -12.99 9.18 -6.31
C THR A 247 -13.42 10.62 -6.11
N GLN A 248 -14.23 11.16 -7.03
CA GLN A 248 -14.75 12.52 -6.90
C GLN A 248 -15.80 12.69 -5.81
N VAL A 249 -16.36 11.59 -5.32
CA VAL A 249 -17.36 11.57 -4.25
C VAL A 249 -16.97 10.55 -3.18
N PRO A 250 -17.42 10.74 -1.93
CA PRO A 250 -17.25 9.73 -0.89
C PRO A 250 -17.89 8.40 -1.27
N VAL A 251 -17.13 7.32 -1.20
CA VAL A 251 -17.60 5.94 -1.42
C VAL A 251 -17.38 5.12 -0.15
N PRO A 252 -18.40 4.43 0.39
CA PRO A 252 -18.23 3.55 1.55
C PRO A 252 -17.20 2.45 1.28
N GLY A 253 -16.35 2.14 2.26
CA GLY A 253 -15.37 1.06 2.13
C GLY A 253 -16.03 -0.29 1.84
N CYS A 254 -17.20 -0.52 2.44
CA CYS A 254 -18.00 -1.73 2.25
C CYS A 254 -18.82 -1.77 0.94
N ALA A 255 -18.79 -0.72 0.11
CA ALA A 255 -19.59 -0.68 -1.12
C ALA A 255 -19.04 -1.68 -2.15
N THR A 256 -19.89 -2.60 -2.61
CA THR A 256 -19.56 -3.55 -3.68
C THR A 256 -19.77 -2.91 -5.06
N GLY A 257 -19.02 -3.37 -6.07
CA GLY A 257 -19.09 -2.81 -7.42
C GLY A 257 -18.54 -1.38 -7.56
N ALA A 258 -17.88 -0.85 -6.53
CA ALA A 258 -17.34 0.51 -6.50
C ALA A 258 -15.81 0.59 -6.70
N SER A 259 -15.19 -0.54 -7.03
CA SER A 259 -13.81 -0.64 -7.50
C SER A 259 -13.73 -0.32 -8.99
N HIS A 260 -12.85 0.61 -9.37
CA HIS A 260 -12.66 0.99 -10.77
C HIS A 260 -11.36 0.37 -11.30
N PRO A 261 -11.41 -0.65 -12.18
CA PRO A 261 -10.20 -1.36 -12.60
C PRO A 261 -9.12 -0.48 -13.23
N LEU A 262 -9.50 0.60 -13.93
CA LEU A 262 -8.55 1.53 -14.53
C LEU A 262 -7.84 2.41 -13.49
N ASP A 263 -8.51 2.77 -12.40
CA ASP A 263 -7.90 3.58 -11.33
C ASP A 263 -6.85 2.72 -10.58
N ILE A 264 -7.20 1.46 -10.30
CA ILE A 264 -6.31 0.43 -9.74
C ILE A 264 -5.14 0.14 -10.69
N GLU A 265 -5.40 0.03 -12.00
CA GLU A 265 -4.37 -0.21 -13.02
C GLU A 265 -3.32 0.89 -13.03
N GLN A 266 -3.75 2.15 -12.98
CA GLN A 266 -2.86 3.29 -12.99
C GLN A 266 -1.98 3.32 -11.73
N ALA A 267 -2.56 3.07 -10.56
CA ALA A 267 -1.83 2.98 -9.29
C ALA A 267 -0.82 1.82 -9.27
N ALA A 268 -1.22 0.64 -9.77
CA ALA A 268 -0.34 -0.52 -9.86
C ALA A 268 0.80 -0.27 -10.85
N ARG A 269 0.50 0.30 -12.02
CA ARG A 269 1.50 0.63 -13.05
C ARG A 269 2.48 1.68 -12.53
N TYR A 270 1.99 2.71 -11.85
CA TYR A 270 2.80 3.69 -11.14
C TYR A 270 3.77 3.03 -10.16
N THR A 271 3.26 2.13 -9.31
CA THR A 271 4.07 1.39 -8.33
C THR A 271 5.20 0.59 -9.00
N VAL A 272 4.93 -0.08 -10.13
CA VAL A 272 5.96 -0.81 -10.89
C VAL A 272 7.03 0.14 -11.46
N GLU A 273 6.64 1.31 -11.97
CA GLU A 273 7.62 2.28 -12.47
C GLU A 273 8.45 2.89 -11.33
N VAL A 274 7.86 3.18 -10.16
CA VAL A 274 8.62 3.59 -8.97
C VAL A 274 9.61 2.50 -8.56
N ALA A 275 9.19 1.23 -8.49
CA ALA A 275 10.08 0.12 -8.15
C ALA A 275 11.29 0.02 -9.08
N LYS A 276 11.07 0.19 -10.39
CA LYS A 276 12.15 0.20 -11.40
C LYS A 276 13.13 1.35 -11.18
N GLN A 277 12.65 2.56 -10.97
CA GLN A 277 13.52 3.74 -10.82
C GLN A 277 14.23 3.76 -9.45
N PHE A 278 13.53 3.37 -8.39
CA PHE A 278 14.08 3.28 -7.03
C PHE A 278 15.19 2.24 -6.96
N GLY A 279 14.98 1.05 -7.51
CA GLY A 279 16.00 0.01 -7.59
C GLY A 279 17.24 0.42 -8.41
N LYS A 280 17.11 1.38 -9.34
CA LYS A 280 18.23 1.97 -10.10
C LYS A 280 18.94 3.11 -9.35
N GLY A 281 18.41 3.56 -8.21
CA GLY A 281 18.88 4.76 -7.52
C GLY A 281 18.52 6.06 -8.25
N LEU A 282 17.52 6.04 -9.15
CA LEU A 282 17.08 7.20 -9.94
C LEU A 282 15.82 7.86 -9.39
N CYS A 283 15.14 7.23 -8.43
CA CYS A 283 14.01 7.81 -7.73
C CYS A 283 14.34 7.92 -6.24
N SER A 284 14.09 9.10 -5.68
CA SER A 284 14.35 9.41 -4.28
C SER A 284 13.02 9.71 -3.63
N PHE A 285 12.75 9.16 -2.44
CA PHE A 285 11.51 9.47 -1.73
C PHE A 285 11.61 10.81 -0.99
N TYR A 286 12.82 11.29 -0.71
CA TYR A 286 13.10 12.54 -0.02
C TYR A 286 14.51 13.03 -0.37
N ASP A 287 14.80 14.29 -0.08
CA ASP A 287 16.15 14.86 -0.18
C ASP A 287 16.97 14.53 1.07
N VAL A 288 18.08 13.81 0.89
CA VAL A 288 18.92 13.31 1.98
C VAL A 288 19.72 14.43 2.66
N ASP A 289 20.13 15.45 1.92
CA ASP A 289 20.90 16.58 2.45
C ASP A 289 19.99 17.54 3.23
N GLU A 290 18.78 17.77 2.70
CA GLU A 290 17.74 18.51 3.41
C GLU A 290 17.31 17.78 4.69
N TRP A 291 17.14 16.45 4.63
CA TRP A 291 16.82 15.65 5.82
C TRP A 291 17.91 15.73 6.89
N SER A 292 19.18 15.65 6.49
CA SER A 292 20.31 15.81 7.41
C SER A 292 20.30 17.20 8.07
N THR A 293 19.89 18.23 7.33
CA THR A 293 19.70 19.58 7.86
C THR A 293 18.53 19.67 8.83
N ILE A 294 17.38 19.06 8.51
CA ILE A 294 16.21 18.98 9.40
C ILE A 294 16.60 18.32 10.73
N LEU A 295 17.28 17.17 10.68
CA LEU A 295 17.72 16.48 11.89
C LEU A 295 18.65 17.32 12.75
N ARG A 296 19.59 18.04 12.13
CA ARG A 296 20.53 18.92 12.85
C ARG A 296 19.83 20.12 13.50
N LEU A 297 18.84 20.71 12.84
CA LEU A 297 18.16 21.92 13.30
C LEU A 297 17.03 21.63 14.29
N TYR A 298 16.25 20.58 14.04
CA TYR A 298 14.97 20.33 14.72
C TYR A 298 14.84 18.91 15.29
N GLY A 299 15.72 17.99 14.88
CA GLY A 299 15.65 16.58 15.29
C GLY A 299 14.50 15.81 14.62
N ALA A 300 14.42 14.52 14.91
CA ALA A 300 13.31 13.68 14.48
C ALA A 300 12.09 13.84 15.41
N HIS A 301 10.88 13.69 14.87
CA HIS A 301 9.64 13.78 15.62
C HIS A 301 9.06 12.40 15.98
N LYS A 302 9.93 11.44 16.34
CA LYS A 302 9.51 10.05 16.61
C LYS A 302 8.51 9.90 17.75
N HIS A 303 8.41 10.89 18.63
CA HIS A 303 7.39 10.92 19.68
C HIS A 303 5.96 10.92 19.11
N LEU A 304 5.74 11.45 17.90
CA LEU A 304 4.44 11.41 17.21
C LEU A 304 4.07 10.00 16.70
N GLN A 305 5.05 9.09 16.60
CA GLN A 305 4.82 7.71 16.19
C GLN A 305 4.34 6.83 17.37
N ALA A 306 4.28 7.37 18.58
CA ALA A 306 3.76 6.71 19.77
C ALA A 306 2.32 7.17 20.10
N MET A 307 1.66 6.49 21.02
CA MET A 307 0.28 6.77 21.43
C MET A 307 0.08 8.08 22.22
N GLY A 308 1.17 8.76 22.59
CA GLY A 308 1.19 9.92 23.49
C GLY A 308 2.10 9.73 24.68
#